data_AF-A0A978RZ21-F1
#
_entry.id   AF-A0A978RZ21-F1
#
_cell.length_a   1.000
_cell.length_b   1.000
_cell.length_c   1.000
_cell.angle_alpha   90.00
_cell.angle_beta   90.00
_cell.angle_gamma   90.00
#
_symmetry.space_group_name_H-M   'P 1'
#
loop_
_entity.id
_entity.type
_entity.pdbx_description
1 polymer ?
#
loop_
_entity_poly.entity_id
_entity_poly.type
_entity_poly.pdbx_seq_one_letter_code
_entity_poly.pdbx_strand_id
1 'polypeptide(L)'
;MTYNKDDMFSEAAQHWDLERLYQALGEAKRKMSPSARKGLTATERLYLRGLLCGYSPADMARKLFQSSKGLEVYMSKTLYQYFKSLVDVPSEKLGNWRNILSGLEDAGYKAELSASSQLGNSLPEDVLIKISNVTIERNIKNTITITINLNLSSAADSNPETLEDESTDEEEGEADRP
;
A
#
# COMPACT_ATOMS: atom_id res chain seq x y z
N MET A 1 -27.24 -21.92 -2.55
CA MET A 1 -26.20 -20.96 -2.12
C MET A 1 -25.68 -20.25 -3.36
N THR A 2 -26.11 -19.01 -3.57
CA THR A 2 -25.65 -18.17 -4.69
C THR A 2 -24.25 -17.67 -4.36
N TYR A 3 -23.23 -18.25 -4.98
CA TYR A 3 -21.85 -17.76 -4.88
C TYR A 3 -21.78 -16.37 -5.52
N ASN A 4 -21.58 -15.34 -4.69
CA ASN A 4 -21.41 -13.99 -5.17
C ASN A 4 -20.04 -13.88 -5.82
N LYS A 5 -20.00 -13.91 -7.15
CA LYS A 5 -18.75 -13.77 -7.91
C LYS A 5 -18.06 -12.44 -7.62
N ASP A 6 -18.81 -11.43 -7.19
CA ASP A 6 -18.27 -10.11 -6.83
C ASP A 6 -17.35 -10.12 -5.59
N ASP A 7 -17.45 -11.14 -4.72
CA ASP A 7 -16.58 -11.28 -3.54
C ASP A 7 -15.32 -12.13 -3.82
N MET A 8 -15.28 -12.81 -4.96
CA MET A 8 -14.13 -13.64 -5.34
C MET A 8 -12.91 -12.75 -5.64
N PHE A 9 -11.76 -13.17 -5.12
CA PHE A 9 -10.49 -12.48 -5.29
C PHE A 9 -10.49 -11.05 -4.73
N SER A 10 -11.31 -10.78 -3.71
CA SER A 10 -11.38 -9.48 -3.03
C SER A 10 -10.07 -9.11 -2.33
N GLU A 11 -9.20 -10.08 -2.05
CA GLU A 11 -7.87 -9.88 -1.49
C GLU A 11 -6.98 -9.01 -2.39
N ALA A 12 -7.26 -8.93 -3.69
CA ALA A 12 -6.53 -8.06 -4.62
C ALA A 12 -6.55 -6.59 -4.17
N ALA A 13 -7.62 -6.14 -3.51
CA ALA A 13 -7.76 -4.77 -3.01
C ALA A 13 -6.75 -4.41 -1.91
N GLN A 14 -6.13 -5.40 -1.27
CA GLN A 14 -5.17 -5.18 -0.19
C GLN A 14 -3.77 -4.81 -0.72
N HIS A 15 -3.45 -5.22 -1.95
CA HIS A 15 -2.11 -5.10 -2.53
C HIS A 15 -2.08 -4.22 -3.78
N TRP A 16 -3.23 -3.87 -4.33
CA TRP A 16 -3.35 -3.16 -5.59
C TRP A 16 -4.39 -2.05 -5.52
N ASP A 17 -4.09 -0.93 -6.17
CA ASP A 17 -5.05 0.15 -6.37
C ASP A 17 -6.05 -0.24 -7.47
N LEU A 18 -7.12 -0.92 -7.05
CA LEU A 18 -8.15 -1.42 -7.96
C LEU A 18 -8.91 -0.29 -8.67
N GLU A 19 -9.10 0.86 -8.01
CA GLU A 19 -9.84 1.98 -8.60
C GLU A 19 -9.07 2.55 -9.79
N ARG A 20 -7.79 2.85 -9.57
CA ARG A 20 -6.90 3.36 -10.62
C ARG A 20 -6.70 2.35 -11.74
N LEU A 21 -6.59 1.05 -11.41
CA LEU A 21 -6.52 -0.02 -12.41
C LEU A 21 -7.81 -0.13 -13.24
N TYR A 22 -8.99 -0.10 -12.64
CA TYR A 22 -10.25 -0.17 -13.39
C TYR A 22 -10.43 1.03 -14.31
N GLN A 23 -10.03 2.22 -13.86
CA GLN A 23 -10.08 3.41 -14.69
C GLN A 23 -9.10 3.29 -15.86
N ALA A 24 -7.85 2.94 -15.59
CA ALA A 24 -6.81 2.86 -16.61
C ALA A 24 -7.09 1.78 -17.67
N LEU A 25 -7.52 0.58 -17.25
CA LEU A 25 -7.96 -0.46 -18.19
C LEU A 25 -9.25 -0.05 -18.91
N GLY A 26 -10.13 0.73 -18.28
CA GLY A 26 -11.35 1.24 -18.90
C GLY A 26 -11.07 2.23 -20.02
N GLU A 27 -10.07 3.09 -19.83
CA GLU A 27 -9.56 4.00 -20.85
C GLU A 27 -8.87 3.24 -21.99
N ALA A 28 -8.03 2.25 -21.66
CA ALA A 28 -7.42 1.35 -22.63
C ALA A 28 -8.48 0.66 -23.52
N LYS A 29 -9.52 0.10 -22.90
CA LYS A 29 -10.66 -0.51 -23.61
C LYS A 29 -11.37 0.47 -24.53
N ARG A 30 -11.58 1.71 -24.09
CA ARG A 30 -12.23 2.76 -24.90
C ARG A 30 -11.39 3.16 -26.12
N LYS A 31 -10.06 3.17 -25.98
CA LYS A 31 -9.13 3.42 -27.11
C LYS A 31 -9.21 2.31 -28.16
N MET A 32 -9.31 1.05 -27.73
CA MET A 32 -9.37 -0.10 -28.63
C MET A 32 -10.76 -0.34 -29.25
N SER A 33 -11.82 -0.01 -28.51
CA SER A 33 -13.19 -0.15 -28.97
C SER A 33 -13.97 1.13 -28.62
N PRO A 34 -14.12 2.08 -29.56
CA PRO A 34 -14.82 3.34 -29.31
C PRO A 34 -16.32 3.15 -29.02
N SER A 35 -16.87 1.97 -29.35
CA SER A 35 -18.24 1.58 -28.99
C SER A 35 -18.38 1.17 -27.52
N ALA A 36 -17.28 0.75 -26.88
CA ALA A 36 -17.24 0.37 -25.47
C ALA A 36 -17.17 1.60 -24.54
N ARG A 37 -18.22 2.42 -24.54
CA ARG A 37 -18.33 3.60 -23.66
C ARG A 37 -18.43 3.23 -22.17
N LYS A 38 -18.95 2.04 -21.89
CA LYS A 38 -19.03 1.45 -20.54
C LYS A 38 -17.68 0.78 -20.28
N GLY A 39 -16.99 1.16 -19.20
CA GLY A 39 -15.63 0.70 -18.86
C GLY A 39 -15.50 -0.82 -18.63
N LEU A 40 -14.78 -1.24 -17.60
CA LEU A 40 -14.68 -2.68 -17.31
C LEU A 40 -16.02 -3.24 -16.82
N THR A 41 -16.45 -4.30 -17.48
CA THR A 41 -17.57 -5.17 -17.10
C THR A 41 -17.24 -5.94 -15.81
N ALA A 42 -18.26 -6.44 -15.12
CA ALA A 42 -18.07 -7.22 -13.89
C ALA A 42 -17.14 -8.43 -14.10
N THR A 43 -17.29 -9.13 -15.22
CA THR A 43 -16.43 -10.27 -15.58
C THR A 43 -14.97 -9.87 -15.79
N GLU A 44 -14.70 -8.74 -16.45
CA GLU A 44 -13.34 -8.24 -16.64
C GLU A 44 -12.71 -7.84 -15.30
N ARG A 45 -13.49 -7.20 -14.41
CA ARG A 45 -13.03 -6.86 -13.05
C ARG A 45 -12.71 -8.12 -12.24
N LEU A 46 -13.55 -9.14 -12.33
CA LEU A 46 -13.36 -10.42 -11.66
C LEU A 46 -12.04 -11.09 -12.09
N TYR A 47 -11.79 -11.18 -13.40
CA TYR A 47 -10.58 -11.82 -13.92
C TYR A 47 -9.32 -10.98 -13.64
N LEU A 48 -9.44 -9.64 -13.67
CA LEU A 48 -8.39 -8.75 -13.25
C LEU A 48 -8.01 -9.02 -11.78
N ARG A 49 -8.97 -9.05 -10.85
CA ARG A 49 -8.70 -9.38 -9.44
C ARG A 49 -8.03 -10.75 -9.28
N GLY A 50 -8.49 -11.76 -10.03
CA GLY A 50 -7.88 -13.08 -10.02
C GLY A 50 -6.39 -13.06 -10.43
N LEU A 51 -6.03 -12.30 -11.47
CA LEU A 51 -4.63 -12.10 -11.85
C LEU A 51 -3.83 -11.38 -10.75
N LEU A 52 -4.38 -10.30 -10.19
CA LEU A 52 -3.71 -9.49 -9.17
C LEU A 52 -3.46 -10.27 -7.88
N CYS A 53 -4.32 -11.25 -7.57
CA CYS A 53 -4.09 -12.22 -6.50
C CYS A 53 -3.05 -13.31 -6.84
N GLY A 54 -2.46 -13.28 -8.04
CA GLY A 54 -1.43 -14.23 -8.47
C GLY A 54 -1.96 -15.56 -9.02
N TYR A 55 -3.25 -15.66 -9.35
CA TYR A 55 -3.80 -16.87 -9.97
C TYR A 55 -3.50 -16.89 -11.47
N SER A 56 -3.06 -18.03 -11.99
CA SER A 56 -2.95 -18.22 -13.44
C SER A 56 -4.34 -18.37 -14.08
N PRO A 57 -4.49 -18.13 -15.40
CA PRO A 57 -5.73 -18.39 -16.12
C PRO A 57 -6.29 -19.80 -15.89
N ALA A 58 -5.40 -20.80 -15.82
CA ALA A 58 -5.80 -22.17 -15.52
C ALA A 58 -6.35 -22.33 -14.09
N ASP A 59 -5.74 -21.67 -13.11
CA ASP A 59 -6.19 -21.72 -11.70
C ASP A 59 -7.53 -21.01 -11.53
N MET A 60 -7.69 -19.85 -12.18
CA MET A 60 -8.95 -19.10 -12.19
C MET A 60 -10.07 -19.91 -12.84
N ALA A 61 -9.81 -20.58 -13.97
CA ALA A 61 -10.80 -21.41 -14.63
C ALA A 61 -11.31 -22.55 -13.72
N ARG A 62 -10.40 -23.18 -12.97
CA ARG A 62 -10.77 -24.21 -11.98
C ARG A 62 -11.64 -23.63 -10.86
N LYS A 63 -11.27 -22.46 -10.33
CA LYS A 63 -12.06 -21.78 -9.27
C LYS A 63 -13.42 -21.28 -9.74
N LEU A 64 -13.52 -20.86 -11.00
CA LEU A 64 -14.74 -20.34 -11.60
C LEU A 64 -15.63 -21.43 -12.21
N PHE A 65 -15.21 -22.70 -12.14
CA PHE A 65 -15.86 -23.83 -12.80
C PHE A 65 -16.08 -23.58 -14.31
N GLN A 66 -15.07 -23.01 -14.97
CA GLN A 66 -15.06 -22.68 -16.39
C GLN A 66 -14.00 -23.49 -17.16
N SER A 67 -14.13 -23.52 -18.48
CA SER A 67 -13.11 -24.11 -19.35
C SER A 67 -11.81 -23.29 -19.32
N SER A 68 -10.70 -23.93 -18.93
CA SER A 68 -9.34 -23.32 -18.94
C SER A 68 -9.03 -22.69 -20.28
N LYS A 69 -9.30 -23.44 -21.37
CA LYS A 69 -9.02 -22.98 -22.73
C LYS A 69 -9.89 -21.80 -23.15
N GLY A 70 -11.15 -21.79 -22.71
CA GLY A 70 -12.05 -20.65 -22.96
C GLY A 70 -11.58 -19.38 -22.24
N LEU A 71 -11.18 -19.51 -20.98
CA LEU A 71 -10.70 -18.39 -20.18
C LEU A 71 -9.37 -17.86 -20.70
N GLU A 72 -8.40 -18.72 -21.01
CA GLU A 72 -7.10 -18.33 -21.59
C GLU A 72 -7.26 -17.56 -22.90
N VAL A 73 -8.10 -18.07 -23.81
CA VAL A 73 -8.37 -17.41 -25.09
C VAL A 73 -9.05 -16.06 -24.86
N TYR A 74 -10.02 -15.99 -23.95
CA TYR A 74 -10.68 -14.73 -23.61
C TYR A 74 -9.67 -13.72 -23.06
N MET A 75 -8.85 -14.09 -22.08
CA MET A 75 -7.87 -13.21 -21.45
C MET A 75 -6.81 -12.71 -22.44
N SER A 76 -6.31 -13.60 -23.29
CA SER A 76 -5.33 -13.26 -24.34
C SER A 76 -5.88 -12.25 -25.36
N LYS A 77 -7.18 -12.37 -25.69
CA LYS A 77 -7.85 -11.49 -26.66
C LYS A 77 -8.38 -10.19 -26.08
N THR A 78 -8.61 -10.12 -24.76
CA THR A 78 -9.25 -8.98 -24.10
C THR A 78 -8.29 -8.28 -23.14
N LEU A 79 -8.17 -8.81 -21.91
CA LEU A 79 -7.42 -8.18 -20.82
C LEU A 79 -5.95 -7.96 -21.18
N TYR A 80 -5.28 -8.92 -21.81
CA TYR A 80 -3.87 -8.75 -22.21
C TYR A 80 -3.67 -7.65 -23.24
N GLN A 81 -4.66 -7.39 -24.09
CA GLN A 81 -4.61 -6.26 -25.01
C GLN A 81 -4.73 -4.94 -24.24
N TYR A 82 -5.63 -4.86 -23.26
CA TYR A 82 -5.76 -3.66 -22.43
C TYR A 82 -4.46 -3.37 -21.66
N PHE A 83 -3.86 -4.40 -21.06
CA PHE A 83 -2.57 -4.27 -20.39
C PHE A 83 -1.44 -3.84 -21.33
N LYS A 84 -1.41 -4.38 -22.56
CA LYS A 84 -0.43 -3.97 -23.59
C LYS A 84 -0.52 -2.48 -23.93
N SER A 85 -1.71 -1.90 -23.89
CA SER A 85 -1.85 -0.44 -24.11
C SER A 85 -1.56 0.40 -22.87
N LEU A 86 -1.50 -0.23 -21.70
CA LEU A 86 -1.31 0.44 -20.42
C LEU A 86 0.17 0.49 -20.02
N VAL A 87 0.85 -0.64 -20.16
CA VAL A 87 2.28 -0.78 -19.94
C VAL A 87 2.90 -0.69 -21.33
N ASP A 88 3.68 0.36 -21.60
CA ASP A 88 4.34 0.64 -22.90
C ASP A 88 5.45 -0.39 -23.20
N VAL A 89 5.11 -1.67 -23.17
CA VAL A 89 6.01 -2.80 -23.24
C VAL A 89 5.63 -3.64 -24.46
N PRO A 90 6.60 -4.00 -25.31
CA PRO A 90 6.34 -4.75 -26.54
C PRO A 90 5.73 -6.13 -26.23
N SER A 91 4.74 -6.53 -27.04
CA SER A 91 3.89 -7.72 -26.79
C SER A 91 4.63 -9.03 -26.65
N GLU A 92 5.86 -9.13 -27.15
CA GLU A 92 6.71 -10.31 -27.02
C GLU A 92 7.11 -10.60 -25.57
N LYS A 93 7.26 -9.55 -24.74
CA LYS A 93 7.60 -9.70 -23.32
C LYS A 93 6.37 -9.90 -22.43
N LEU A 94 5.15 -9.63 -22.92
CA LEU A 94 3.89 -9.76 -22.16
C LEU A 94 3.24 -11.14 -22.25
N GLY A 95 3.84 -12.11 -22.96
CA GLY A 95 3.25 -13.45 -23.17
C GLY A 95 2.97 -14.23 -21.87
N ASN A 96 3.57 -13.83 -20.75
CA ASN A 96 3.33 -14.42 -19.44
C ASN A 96 2.56 -13.44 -18.55
N TRP A 97 1.44 -13.90 -17.99
CA TRP A 97 0.61 -13.11 -17.06
C TRP A 97 1.40 -12.58 -15.85
N ARG A 98 2.47 -13.26 -15.45
CA ARG A 98 3.37 -12.78 -14.40
C ARG A 98 4.09 -11.49 -14.79
N ASN A 99 4.49 -11.37 -16.06
CA ASN A 99 5.17 -10.18 -16.55
C ASN A 99 4.23 -8.97 -16.60
N ILE A 100 2.92 -9.22 -16.78
CA ILE A 100 1.90 -8.17 -16.67
C ILE A 100 1.86 -7.62 -15.25
N LEU A 101 1.88 -8.49 -14.22
CA LEU A 101 1.90 -8.04 -12.83
C LEU A 101 3.15 -7.22 -12.52
N SER A 102 4.33 -7.68 -12.98
CA SER A 102 5.57 -6.89 -12.84
C SER A 102 5.48 -5.54 -13.52
N GLY A 103 4.92 -5.47 -14.74
CA GLY A 103 4.74 -4.19 -15.44
C GLY A 103 3.75 -3.25 -14.77
N LEU A 104 2.70 -3.77 -14.12
CA LEU A 104 1.78 -2.96 -13.31
C LEU A 104 2.43 -2.46 -12.02
N GLU A 105 3.29 -3.27 -11.42
CA GLU A 105 4.09 -2.88 -10.26
C GLU A 105 5.08 -1.76 -10.62
N ASP A 106 5.82 -1.90 -11.73
CA ASP A 106 6.75 -0.89 -12.25
C ASP A 106 6.04 0.43 -12.62
N ALA A 107 4.78 0.34 -13.08
CA ALA A 107 3.95 1.51 -13.37
C ALA A 107 3.29 2.14 -12.11
N GLY A 108 3.58 1.60 -10.92
CA GLY A 108 3.12 2.14 -9.64
C GLY A 108 1.63 1.89 -9.37
N TYR A 109 1.04 0.81 -9.89
CA TYR A 109 -0.34 0.41 -9.57
C TYR A 109 -0.44 -0.52 -8.36
N LYS A 110 0.69 -1.06 -7.90
CA LYS A 110 0.74 -1.77 -6.63
C LYS A 110 0.38 -0.75 -5.56
N ALA A 111 -0.61 -1.08 -4.73
CA ALA A 111 -0.94 -0.21 -3.62
C ALA A 111 0.34 -0.10 -2.80
N GLU A 112 0.86 1.12 -2.67
CA GLU A 112 1.85 1.33 -1.64
C GLU A 112 1.16 0.85 -0.37
N LEU A 113 1.80 -0.10 0.32
CA LEU A 113 1.55 -0.27 1.73
C LEU A 113 2.06 1.01 2.37
N SER A 114 1.32 2.11 2.17
CA SER A 114 1.19 3.10 3.19
C SER A 114 0.66 2.29 4.36
N ALA A 115 1.59 1.81 5.19
CA ALA A 115 1.47 2.10 6.59
C ALA A 115 1.03 3.57 6.59
N SER A 116 -0.27 3.79 6.67
CA SER A 116 -0.81 5.09 6.98
C SER A 116 -0.30 5.31 8.39
N SER A 117 0.94 5.79 8.45
CA SER A 117 1.51 6.42 9.61
C SER A 117 0.61 7.62 9.81
N GLN A 118 -0.51 7.39 10.53
CA GLN A 118 -1.18 8.43 11.29
C GLN A 118 -0.21 9.08 12.30
N LEU A 119 1.03 8.56 12.39
CA LEU A 119 2.19 9.13 13.03
C LEU A 119 2.92 10.23 12.22
N GLY A 120 2.36 10.69 11.09
CA GLY A 120 3.04 11.65 10.20
C GLY A 120 3.12 13.09 10.71
N ASN A 121 2.28 13.53 11.66
CA ASN A 121 2.15 14.96 11.96
C ASN A 121 2.19 15.35 13.46
N SER A 122 2.62 14.49 14.39
CA SER A 122 2.54 14.83 15.83
C SER A 122 3.62 14.24 16.74
N LEU A 123 4.80 13.88 16.24
CA LEU A 123 5.93 13.63 17.15
C LEU A 123 6.90 14.82 17.14
N PRO A 124 7.14 15.46 18.29
CA PRO A 124 8.24 16.41 18.46
C PRO A 124 9.58 15.80 18.02
N GLU A 125 10.50 16.63 17.51
CA GLU A 125 11.83 16.19 17.07
C GLU A 125 12.65 15.52 18.19
N ASP A 126 12.33 15.79 19.46
CA ASP A 126 13.06 15.30 20.64
C ASP A 126 12.44 14.06 21.31
N VAL A 127 11.74 13.23 20.54
CA VAL A 127 11.11 12.03 21.10
C VAL A 127 12.08 10.86 21.11
N LEU A 128 12.45 10.42 22.32
CA LEU A 128 13.23 9.20 22.52
C LEU A 128 12.29 7.99 22.50
N ILE A 129 12.42 7.14 21.48
CA ILE A 129 11.68 5.88 21.35
C ILE A 129 12.50 4.74 21.97
N LYS A 130 11.99 4.12 23.02
CA LYS A 130 12.60 2.91 23.62
C LYS A 130 11.78 1.68 23.25
N ILE A 131 12.45 0.64 22.77
CA ILE A 131 11.82 -0.67 22.54
C ILE A 131 11.77 -1.40 23.88
N SER A 132 10.57 -1.66 24.39
CA SER A 132 10.38 -2.33 25.68
C SER A 132 10.57 -3.83 25.55
N ASN A 133 9.91 -4.45 24.57
CA ASN A 133 10.10 -5.85 24.24
C ASN A 133 9.66 -6.15 22.81
N VAL A 134 10.29 -7.18 22.25
CA VAL A 134 9.94 -7.75 20.95
C VAL A 134 9.58 -9.21 21.18
N THR A 135 8.39 -9.61 20.74
CA THR A 135 7.94 -11.00 20.79
C THR A 135 7.83 -11.53 19.38
N ILE A 136 8.42 -12.70 19.13
CA ILE A 136 8.40 -13.37 17.83
C ILE A 136 7.79 -14.75 18.01
N GLU A 137 6.63 -14.97 17.41
CA GLU A 137 5.91 -16.24 17.51
C GLU A 137 5.78 -16.89 16.13
N ARG A 138 6.09 -18.18 16.06
CA ARG A 138 5.76 -19.00 14.89
C ARG A 138 4.44 -19.69 15.13
N ASN A 139 3.47 -19.44 14.26
CA ASN A 139 2.20 -20.15 14.28
C ASN A 139 2.30 -21.44 13.45
N ILE A 140 1.42 -22.39 13.77
CA ILE A 140 1.16 -23.68 13.11
C ILE A 140 0.94 -23.53 11.59
N LYS A 141 0.57 -22.32 11.10
CA LYS A 141 0.40 -22.01 9.67
C LYS A 141 1.66 -21.51 8.95
N ASN A 142 2.87 -21.74 9.49
CA ASN A 142 4.13 -21.22 8.95
C ASN A 142 4.19 -19.69 8.84
N THR A 143 3.47 -18.99 9.73
CA THR A 143 3.48 -17.53 9.81
C THR A 143 4.33 -17.08 10.99
N ILE A 144 5.10 -16.02 10.80
CA ILE A 144 5.86 -15.36 11.86
C ILE A 144 5.08 -14.12 12.28
N THR A 145 4.69 -14.05 13.55
CA THR A 145 4.07 -12.87 14.15
C THR A 145 5.13 -12.14 14.96
N ILE A 146 5.30 -10.84 14.69
CA ILE A 146 6.23 -9.97 15.40
C ILE A 146 5.41 -8.92 16.13
N THR A 147 5.49 -8.89 17.45
CA THR A 147 4.85 -7.89 18.31
C THR A 147 5.93 -7.01 18.94
N ILE A 148 5.86 -5.70 18.72
CA ILE A 148 6.82 -4.72 19.23
C ILE A 148 6.07 -3.79 20.18
N ASN A 149 6.48 -3.77 21.45
CA ASN A 149 5.98 -2.78 22.40
C ASN A 149 6.98 -1.64 22.51
N LEU A 150 6.50 -0.41 22.31
CA LEU A 150 7.30 0.81 22.33
C LEU A 150 6.90 1.67 23.53
N ASN A 151 7.89 2.31 24.17
CA ASN A 151 7.68 3.33 25.19
C ASN A 151 8.19 4.67 24.67
N LEU A 152 7.37 5.70 24.85
CA LEU A 152 7.61 7.06 24.40
C LEU A 152 7.85 7.98 25.59
N SER A 153 9.02 8.60 25.66
CA SER A 153 9.32 9.61 26.67
C SER A 153 9.85 10.88 26.01
N SER A 154 9.29 12.03 26.38
CA SER A 154 9.78 13.35 25.99
C SER A 154 10.91 13.79 26.92
N ALA A 155 11.96 14.41 26.38
CA ALA A 155 13.13 14.86 27.15
C ALA A 155 12.89 16.10 28.03
N ALA A 156 11.64 16.58 28.17
CA ALA A 156 11.32 17.84 28.87
C ALA A 156 11.22 17.74 30.41
N ASP A 157 11.32 16.56 31.02
CA ASP A 157 11.27 16.40 32.49
C ASP A 157 12.68 16.41 33.12
N SER A 158 13.41 17.50 32.94
CA SER A 158 14.53 17.86 33.83
C SER A 158 14.18 19.16 34.53
N ASN A 159 13.54 19.05 35.70
CA ASN A 159 13.34 20.14 36.64
C ASN A 159 14.61 20.26 37.49
N PRO A 160 15.45 21.31 37.37
CA PRO A 160 16.49 21.58 38.36
C PRO A 160 15.83 22.21 39.60
N GLU A 161 15.97 21.54 40.74
CA GLU A 161 15.66 22.07 42.06
C GLU A 161 16.39 23.42 42.29
N THR A 162 15.59 24.44 42.56
CA THR A 162 15.74 25.50 43.56
C THR A 162 17.15 25.86 44.04
N LEU A 163 17.58 27.09 43.73
CA LEU A 163 18.48 27.87 44.59
C LEU A 163 17.82 29.23 44.85
N GLU A 164 17.31 29.40 46.06
CA GLU A 164 16.80 30.66 46.60
C GLU A 164 17.98 31.55 47.04
N ASP A 165 18.03 32.75 46.46
CA ASP A 165 18.22 34.08 47.06
C ASP A 165 19.14 34.25 48.30
N GLU A 166 20.17 35.11 48.22
CA GLU A 166 20.41 36.13 49.25
C GLU A 166 21.37 37.26 48.80
N SER A 167 20.95 38.48 49.13
CA SER A 167 21.71 39.69 49.49
C SER A 167 22.02 40.78 48.43
N THR A 168 21.18 41.80 48.58
CA THR A 168 21.17 43.21 48.19
C THR A 168 22.35 44.07 48.68
N ASP A 169 22.60 45.12 47.88
CA ASP A 169 23.04 46.50 48.19
C ASP A 169 24.43 46.77 48.80
N GLU A 170 25.30 47.45 48.02
CA GLU A 170 26.23 48.46 48.54
C GLU A 170 26.35 49.67 47.57
N GLU A 171 25.68 50.75 47.98
CA GLU A 171 25.95 52.20 47.87
C GLU A 171 26.88 52.76 46.77
N GLU A 172 26.30 53.63 45.93
CA GLU A 172 27.01 54.62 45.12
C GLU A 172 27.55 55.76 46.01
N GLY A 173 28.88 55.86 46.11
CA GLY A 173 29.57 57.01 46.71
C GLY A 173 29.85 58.10 45.66
N GLU A 174 28.99 59.13 45.63
CA GLU A 174 29.23 60.43 44.98
C GLU A 174 29.89 61.40 45.98
N ALA A 175 30.76 62.28 45.46
CA ALA A 175 31.18 63.59 45.99
C ALA A 175 32.67 63.77 46.39
N ASP A 176 33.37 64.34 45.41
CA ASP A 176 34.01 65.67 45.48
C ASP A 176 35.42 65.84 46.07
N ARG A 177 36.22 66.56 45.27
CA ARG A 177 37.58 67.06 45.50
C ARG A 177 37.50 68.38 46.30
N PRO A 178 38.54 68.81 47.04
CA PRO A 178 39.85 69.21 46.50
C PRO A 178 41.09 68.69 47.23
#